data_AF-A0A839IBS2-F1
#
_entry.id   AF-A0A839IBS2-F1
#
_cell.length_a   1.000
_cell.length_b   1.000
_cell.length_c   1.000
_cell.angle_alpha   90.00
_cell.angle_beta   90.00
_cell.angle_gamma   90.00
#
_symmetry.space_group_name_H-M   'P 1'
#
loop_
_entity.id
_entity.type
_entity.pdbx_description
1 polymer ?
#
loop_
_entity_poly.entity_id
_entity_poly.type
_entity_poly.pdbx_seq_one_letter_code
_entity_poly.pdbx_strand_id
1 'polypeptide(L)'
;PERNKHESTISLPADSVFEYLYAEEKTTKPYAINSKTYNTIKCRVISVGNNANPKQKSLQGKTVWFASGLNSPFDILDNPKVVSKEPMSEPKWMSHSLAQIRDGSVQVISTTNVNNTPIPPEAIISIEAGDDIGYMGLHEYSQDTHATKQEDNRVHIEVFSVKQPPEFFLKSLGPKNAESNGFTLIDGSSSSGALDDSNLLFKEIAEQITQTTQDGTKIDFSSYTPKELKVYLNTKQEKFEKLIVKHASEWHDKSNSHMFNSIVEAGRKILEDKLITRFISRDEYDSSDYKKLVLEAHDKLVDHEKERIDKFAWMQDASELNIPKEIWHFWPLAMKDKYNGACFCNKDLTKDFLIKILNGRNSVFERSLYQSMKQVTLEEFLTVLNKMFKKYNINDCLNKIHFLSQSFVESDLFKTAEEYYYNGKYPSQWNKYHGGAFYHGRGLIQITHNDKYADYFNVNISELTNDMVEKVASNLELAVDSAGWFWCNGSAWGDIRPYATKNDFYRVTVSINGGYNHVRERKDNLNKLAKLINCSFIPNEFKFDKYYLKDSSMIQKNYYKNNKTLNLNAEKEVNA
;
A
#
# COMPACT_ATOMS: atom_id res chain seq x y z
N PRO A 1 -16.64 -1.99 -17.38
CA PRO A 1 -17.32 -3.05 -16.60
C PRO A 1 -18.43 -3.70 -17.44
N GLU A 2 -18.39 -5.02 -17.58
CA GLU A 2 -19.37 -5.78 -18.37
C GLU A 2 -20.75 -5.80 -17.72
N ARG A 3 -21.76 -5.78 -18.60
CA ARG A 3 -23.14 -5.29 -18.42
C ARG A 3 -24.09 -6.08 -17.52
N ASN A 4 -23.65 -7.09 -16.76
CA ASN A 4 -24.57 -8.10 -16.20
C ASN A 4 -24.48 -8.37 -14.69
N LYS A 5 -23.75 -7.59 -13.89
CA LYS A 5 -24.00 -7.57 -12.44
C LYS A 5 -25.12 -6.57 -12.20
N HIS A 6 -26.24 -7.02 -11.62
CA HIS A 6 -27.25 -6.13 -11.07
C HIS A 6 -26.55 -5.17 -10.11
N GLU A 7 -26.19 -3.99 -10.62
CA GLU A 7 -25.77 -2.84 -9.85
C GLU A 7 -26.95 -2.51 -8.96
N SER A 8 -26.86 -2.93 -7.70
CA SER A 8 -27.94 -2.61 -6.77
C SER A 8 -27.90 -1.11 -6.55
N THR A 9 -28.72 -0.39 -7.29
CA THR A 9 -29.01 1.02 -7.03
C THR A 9 -29.68 1.08 -5.66
N ILE A 10 -29.06 1.81 -4.75
CA ILE A 10 -29.60 2.02 -3.40
C ILE A 10 -29.99 3.50 -3.35
N SER A 11 -31.29 3.77 -3.45
CA SER A 11 -31.82 5.11 -3.17
C SER A 11 -31.60 5.41 -1.70
N LEU A 12 -31.05 6.57 -1.38
CA LEU A 12 -30.87 7.03 0.00
C LEU A 12 -31.97 8.04 0.36
N PRO A 13 -32.34 8.16 1.65
CA PRO A 13 -33.23 9.22 2.11
C PRO A 13 -32.73 10.62 1.69
N ALA A 14 -33.65 11.54 1.40
CA ALA A 14 -33.33 12.87 0.87
C ALA A 14 -32.53 13.75 1.85
N ASP A 15 -32.59 13.45 3.14
CA ASP A 15 -31.85 14.08 4.25
C ASP A 15 -30.47 13.46 4.49
N SER A 16 -29.97 12.60 3.59
CA SER A 16 -28.62 12.04 3.68
C SER A 16 -27.56 13.06 3.25
N VAL A 17 -26.44 13.11 3.97
CA VAL A 17 -25.35 14.06 3.70
C VAL A 17 -24.18 13.34 3.03
N PHE A 18 -23.67 13.94 1.96
CA PHE A 18 -22.54 13.43 1.19
C PHE A 18 -21.43 14.47 1.12
N GLU A 19 -20.19 14.02 1.27
CA GLU A 19 -19.00 14.79 0.96
C GLU A 19 -18.60 14.52 -0.49
N TYR A 20 -18.58 15.54 -1.34
CA TYR A 20 -18.11 15.42 -2.72
C TYR A 20 -16.58 15.37 -2.74
N LEU A 21 -16.04 14.17 -2.98
CA LEU A 21 -14.61 13.97 -3.09
C LEU A 21 -14.13 14.51 -4.44
N TYR A 22 -12.99 15.22 -4.44
CA TYR A 22 -12.38 15.80 -5.64
C TYR A 22 -13.26 16.85 -6.33
N ALA A 23 -14.03 17.62 -5.56
CA ALA A 23 -14.94 18.64 -6.09
C ALA A 23 -14.26 19.68 -7.00
N GLU A 24 -12.98 19.97 -6.73
CA GLU A 24 -12.19 20.95 -7.49
C GLU A 24 -11.89 20.51 -8.92
N GLU A 25 -11.81 19.19 -9.15
CA GLU A 25 -11.56 18.64 -10.49
C GLU A 25 -12.77 18.82 -11.41
N LYS A 26 -13.98 18.99 -10.84
CA LYS A 26 -15.27 19.03 -11.56
C LYS A 26 -15.48 17.86 -12.54
N THR A 27 -14.72 16.78 -12.38
CA THR A 27 -14.75 15.62 -13.26
C THR A 27 -15.93 14.72 -12.88
N THR A 28 -16.62 14.22 -13.89
CA THR A 28 -17.69 13.22 -13.72
C THR A 28 -17.34 11.96 -14.49
N LYS A 29 -17.81 10.80 -14.01
CA LYS A 29 -17.65 9.52 -14.73
C LYS A 29 -19.00 9.04 -15.28
N PRO A 30 -19.09 8.73 -16.58
CA PRO A 30 -20.31 8.22 -17.16
C PRO A 30 -20.56 6.78 -16.72
N TYR A 31 -21.81 6.47 -16.39
CA TYR A 31 -22.24 5.17 -15.89
C TYR A 31 -23.58 4.77 -16.51
N ALA A 32 -23.64 3.62 -17.18
CA ALA A 32 -24.81 3.20 -17.93
C ALA A 32 -25.73 2.30 -17.10
N ILE A 33 -26.96 2.75 -16.81
CA ILE A 33 -28.00 2.01 -16.10
C ILE A 33 -29.23 1.90 -17.00
N ASN A 34 -29.69 0.68 -17.28
CA ASN A 34 -30.89 0.40 -18.11
C ASN A 34 -30.95 1.21 -19.41
N SER A 35 -29.87 1.16 -20.20
CA SER A 35 -29.71 1.86 -21.48
C SER A 35 -29.65 3.40 -21.40
N LYS A 36 -29.47 3.97 -20.20
CA LYS A 36 -29.31 5.41 -19.97
C LYS A 36 -27.97 5.66 -19.30
N THR A 37 -27.24 6.68 -19.75
CA THR A 37 -25.94 7.06 -19.16
C THR A 37 -26.14 8.19 -18.15
N TYR A 38 -25.69 7.98 -16.93
CA TYR A 38 -25.68 8.95 -15.84
C TYR A 38 -24.26 9.45 -15.63
N ASN A 39 -24.09 10.75 -15.39
CA ASN A 39 -22.81 11.27 -14.93
C ASN A 39 -22.75 11.11 -13.41
N THR A 40 -21.70 10.45 -12.93
CA THR A 40 -21.53 10.15 -11.51
C THR A 40 -20.33 10.90 -10.96
N ILE A 41 -20.44 11.31 -9.70
CA ILE A 41 -19.31 11.83 -8.92
C ILE A 41 -18.98 10.87 -7.78
N LYS A 42 -17.74 10.95 -7.30
CA LYS A 42 -17.30 10.15 -6.17
C LYS A 42 -17.62 10.91 -4.88
N CYS A 43 -18.41 10.30 -4.00
CA CYS A 43 -18.75 10.91 -2.71
C CYS A 43 -18.41 9.97 -1.55
N ARG A 44 -18.18 10.54 -0.37
CA ARG A 44 -18.23 9.80 0.90
C ARG A 44 -19.59 10.05 1.56
N VAL A 45 -20.25 8.99 2.03
CA VAL A 45 -21.53 9.12 2.75
C VAL A 45 -21.24 9.54 4.20
N ILE A 46 -21.53 10.78 4.57
CA ILE A 46 -21.25 11.31 5.91
C ILE A 46 -22.32 10.85 6.90
N SER A 47 -23.59 11.01 6.51
CA SER A 47 -24.74 10.56 7.29
C SER A 47 -25.83 10.03 6.37
N VAL A 48 -26.62 9.11 6.91
CA VAL A 48 -27.78 8.54 6.21
C VAL A 48 -29.02 8.99 6.96
N GLY A 49 -30.02 9.46 6.22
CA GLY A 49 -31.21 10.08 6.81
C GLY A 49 -32.05 9.21 7.75
N ASN A 50 -32.97 9.84 8.46
CA ASN A 50 -33.64 9.28 9.65
C ASN A 50 -34.47 8.00 9.38
N ASN A 51 -34.80 7.69 8.12
CA ASN A 51 -35.59 6.53 7.71
C ASN A 51 -34.78 5.45 6.95
N ALA A 52 -33.47 5.41 7.14
CA ALA A 52 -32.60 4.47 6.45
C ALA A 52 -32.73 3.02 6.98
N ASN A 53 -32.87 2.06 6.08
CA ASN A 53 -32.82 0.62 6.36
C ASN A 53 -31.37 0.16 6.67
N PRO A 54 -31.16 -1.05 7.23
CA PRO A 54 -29.82 -1.53 7.60
C PRO A 54 -28.80 -1.53 6.46
N LYS A 55 -29.25 -1.82 5.23
CA LYS A 55 -28.40 -1.81 4.04
C LYS A 55 -27.94 -0.39 3.69
N GLN A 56 -28.84 0.60 3.80
CA GLN A 56 -28.53 2.02 3.60
C GLN A 56 -27.62 2.55 4.72
N LYS A 57 -27.90 2.23 6.00
CA LYS A 57 -27.04 2.59 7.13
C LYS A 57 -25.62 2.03 6.99
N SER A 58 -25.48 0.83 6.41
CA SER A 58 -24.17 0.24 6.13
C SER A 58 -23.31 1.01 5.12
N LEU A 59 -23.87 2.03 4.44
CA LEU A 59 -23.13 2.91 3.53
C LEU A 59 -22.46 4.08 4.24
N GLN A 60 -22.83 4.39 5.49
CA GLN A 60 -22.20 5.48 6.24
C GLN A 60 -20.68 5.26 6.35
N GLY A 61 -19.90 6.31 6.07
CA GLY A 61 -18.44 6.29 6.00
C GLY A 61 -17.85 5.70 4.72
N LYS A 62 -18.66 5.07 3.85
CA LYS A 62 -18.16 4.46 2.60
C LYS A 62 -18.09 5.46 1.46
N THR A 63 -17.15 5.21 0.55
CA THR A 63 -17.08 5.91 -0.74
C THR A 63 -18.03 5.27 -1.75
N VAL A 64 -18.85 6.09 -2.40
CA VAL A 64 -19.88 5.68 -3.37
C VAL A 64 -19.79 6.52 -4.64
N TRP A 65 -20.37 6.02 -5.72
CA TRP A 65 -20.65 6.81 -6.92
C TRP A 65 -22.08 7.33 -6.86
N PHE A 66 -22.24 8.66 -6.79
CA PHE A 66 -23.52 9.33 -6.74
C PHE A 66 -23.92 9.77 -8.15
N ALA A 67 -25.09 9.31 -8.63
CA ALA A 67 -25.62 9.65 -9.94
C ALA A 67 -26.45 10.94 -9.88
N SER A 68 -26.10 11.94 -10.70
CA SER A 68 -27.01 13.08 -10.94
C SER A 68 -27.89 12.84 -12.16
N GLY A 69 -29.00 13.56 -12.21
CA GLY A 69 -30.12 13.35 -13.14
C GLY A 69 -29.77 13.32 -14.63
N LEU A 70 -30.77 12.94 -15.41
CA LEU A 70 -30.67 12.46 -16.80
C LEU A 70 -30.16 13.46 -17.85
N ASN A 71 -30.24 14.78 -17.61
CA ASN A 71 -30.26 15.78 -18.69
C ASN A 71 -29.25 16.95 -18.59
N SER A 72 -28.33 16.99 -17.61
CA SER A 72 -27.30 18.05 -17.55
C SER A 72 -26.06 17.61 -16.77
N PRO A 73 -24.83 18.04 -17.10
CA PRO A 73 -23.67 17.87 -16.24
C PRO A 73 -23.90 18.60 -14.90
N PHE A 74 -24.43 17.89 -13.91
CA PHE A 74 -24.38 18.24 -12.48
C PHE A 74 -24.76 19.68 -12.06
N ASP A 75 -25.78 20.30 -12.66
CA ASP A 75 -26.29 21.65 -12.24
C ASP A 75 -26.61 21.76 -10.74
N ILE A 76 -26.87 20.64 -10.06
CA ILE A 76 -27.08 20.59 -8.62
C ILE A 76 -25.83 20.98 -7.79
N LEU A 77 -24.62 20.82 -8.34
CA LEU A 77 -23.37 21.25 -7.68
C LEU A 77 -23.24 22.77 -7.62
N ASP A 78 -23.82 23.46 -8.59
CA ASP A 78 -23.88 24.92 -8.64
C ASP A 78 -25.09 25.46 -7.88
N ASN A 79 -25.95 24.59 -7.31
CA ASN A 79 -27.09 25.00 -6.51
C ASN A 79 -26.70 25.13 -5.02
N PRO A 80 -26.57 26.36 -4.49
CA PRO A 80 -26.12 26.59 -3.12
C PRO A 80 -27.13 26.14 -2.05
N LYS A 81 -28.35 25.77 -2.44
CA LYS A 81 -29.34 25.17 -1.53
C LYS A 81 -29.13 23.67 -1.30
N VAL A 82 -28.34 23.01 -2.16
CA VAL A 82 -28.08 21.57 -2.09
C VAL A 82 -26.63 21.26 -1.79
N VAL A 83 -25.71 22.10 -2.28
CA VAL A 83 -24.27 21.95 -2.04
C VAL A 83 -23.76 23.16 -1.29
N SER A 84 -23.29 22.94 -0.07
CA SER A 84 -22.48 23.90 0.69
C SER A 84 -21.00 23.59 0.49
N LYS A 85 -20.20 24.61 0.23
CA LYS A 85 -18.74 24.49 0.33
C LYS A 85 -18.40 24.45 1.82
N GLU A 86 -18.15 23.27 2.34
CA GLU A 86 -17.50 23.14 3.65
C GLU A 86 -15.98 23.09 3.44
N PRO A 87 -15.20 23.83 4.24
CA PRO A 87 -13.76 23.63 4.27
C PRO A 87 -13.46 22.19 4.68
N MET A 88 -12.45 21.59 4.04
CA MET A 88 -12.02 20.22 4.34
C MET A 88 -11.80 20.08 5.85
N SER A 89 -12.51 19.13 6.49
CA SER A 89 -12.41 18.97 7.94
C SER A 89 -10.98 18.62 8.32
N GLU A 90 -10.42 19.40 9.23
CA GLU A 90 -9.06 19.20 9.73
C GLU A 90 -8.94 17.81 10.39
N PRO A 91 -7.85 17.06 10.14
CA PRO A 91 -7.55 15.86 10.91
C PRO A 91 -7.62 16.17 12.40
N LYS A 92 -8.30 15.32 13.17
CA LYS A 92 -8.61 15.58 14.59
C LYS A 92 -7.37 15.95 15.42
N TRP A 93 -6.21 15.37 15.11
CA TRP A 93 -4.96 15.65 15.82
C TRP A 93 -4.44 17.08 15.57
N MET A 94 -4.75 17.69 14.43
CA MET A 94 -4.31 19.04 14.09
C MET A 94 -5.04 20.13 14.90
N SER A 95 -6.21 19.80 15.47
CA SER A 95 -6.92 20.67 16.40
C SER A 95 -6.26 20.74 17.79
N HIS A 96 -5.24 19.92 18.06
CA HIS A 96 -4.46 19.96 19.30
C HIS A 96 -3.68 21.28 19.41
N SER A 97 -3.58 21.87 20.62
CA SER A 97 -2.94 23.18 20.84
C SER A 97 -1.50 23.24 20.33
N LEU A 98 -0.71 22.17 20.54
CA LEU A 98 0.65 22.04 19.99
C LEU A 98 0.70 21.98 18.47
N ALA A 99 -0.37 21.52 17.82
CA ALA A 99 -0.47 21.50 16.37
C ALA A 99 -1.01 22.80 15.79
N GLN A 100 -1.61 23.71 16.57
CA GLN A 100 -2.28 24.91 16.04
C GLN A 100 -1.34 26.00 15.52
N ILE A 101 -0.03 25.86 15.66
CA ILE A 101 0.91 26.81 15.08
C ILE A 101 1.01 26.55 13.57
N ARG A 102 0.49 27.50 12.78
CA ARG A 102 0.30 27.41 11.31
C ARG A 102 1.19 28.38 10.54
N ASP A 103 2.19 28.98 11.20
CA ASP A 103 3.07 30.01 10.59
C ASP A 103 4.29 29.42 9.87
N GLY A 104 4.35 28.09 9.76
CA GLY A 104 5.45 27.34 9.14
C GLY A 104 6.60 27.03 10.09
N SER A 105 6.55 27.48 11.35
CA SER A 105 7.56 27.12 12.35
C SER A 105 7.50 25.63 12.69
N VAL A 106 8.66 25.03 12.92
CA VAL A 106 8.77 23.65 13.40
C VAL A 106 8.65 23.65 14.92
N GLN A 107 7.62 22.97 15.42
CA GLN A 107 7.39 22.75 16.85
C GLN A 107 8.07 21.46 17.30
N VAL A 108 9.10 21.57 18.13
CA VAL A 108 9.72 20.41 18.77
C VAL A 108 8.83 19.98 19.93
N ILE A 109 8.13 18.85 19.78
CA ILE A 109 7.43 18.20 20.88
C ILE A 109 8.48 17.42 21.67
N SER A 110 8.92 17.96 22.81
CA SER A 110 9.92 17.28 23.65
C SER A 110 9.42 15.90 24.07
N THR A 111 10.22 14.88 23.78
CA THR A 111 9.94 13.48 24.13
C THR A 111 10.72 13.03 25.35
N THR A 112 11.57 13.89 25.91
CA THR A 112 12.55 13.51 26.93
C THR A 112 12.20 14.05 28.31
N ASN A 113 11.89 13.11 29.19
CA ASN A 113 11.97 13.32 30.62
C ASN A 113 13.41 13.53 31.07
N VAL A 114 13.69 14.69 31.64
CA VAL A 114 14.93 14.90 32.39
C VAL A 114 14.95 14.06 33.69
N ASN A 115 13.79 13.57 34.18
CA ASN A 115 13.67 12.99 35.54
C ASN A 115 12.75 11.75 35.70
N ASN A 116 12.51 10.93 34.67
CA ASN A 116 11.60 9.75 34.75
C ASN A 116 10.12 10.04 35.14
N THR A 117 9.66 11.28 35.12
CA THR A 117 8.25 11.64 35.37
C THR A 117 7.37 11.24 34.18
N PRO A 118 6.11 10.78 34.30
CA PRO A 118 5.28 10.55 33.12
C PRO A 118 5.09 11.84 32.30
N ILE A 119 5.22 11.77 30.97
CA ILE A 119 4.93 12.92 30.08
C ILE A 119 3.43 13.24 30.24
N PRO A 120 3.05 14.49 30.51
CA PRO A 120 1.64 14.86 30.62
C PRO A 120 0.89 14.56 29.31
N PRO A 121 -0.35 14.03 29.35
CA PRO A 121 -1.12 13.73 28.14
C PRO A 121 -1.26 14.92 27.18
N GLU A 122 -1.31 16.15 27.70
CA GLU A 122 -1.37 17.42 26.96
C GLU A 122 -0.08 17.76 26.18
N ALA A 123 1.01 17.04 26.42
CA ALA A 123 2.27 17.16 25.69
C ALA A 123 2.43 16.08 24.59
N ILE A 124 1.38 15.30 24.32
CA ILE A 124 1.42 14.18 23.36
C ILE A 124 0.30 14.34 22.33
N ILE A 125 0.68 14.38 21.06
CA ILE A 125 -0.28 14.26 19.95
C ILE A 125 -0.37 12.79 19.56
N SER A 126 -1.48 12.13 19.91
CA SER A 126 -1.74 10.75 19.48
C SER A 126 -2.28 10.73 18.05
N ILE A 127 -1.63 9.94 17.18
CA ILE A 127 -2.06 9.66 15.80
C ILE A 127 -2.17 8.14 15.67
N GLU A 128 -3.34 7.64 15.28
CA GLU A 128 -3.58 6.20 15.11
C GLU A 128 -3.23 5.71 13.70
N ALA A 129 -3.01 4.40 13.56
CA ALA A 129 -2.76 3.81 12.26
C ALA A 129 -4.02 3.91 11.37
N GLY A 130 -3.91 4.67 10.28
CA GLY A 130 -5.02 4.94 9.36
C GLY A 130 -5.57 6.35 9.48
N ASP A 131 -5.13 7.14 10.45
CA ASP A 131 -5.43 8.58 10.53
C ASP A 131 -4.69 9.35 9.43
N ASP A 132 -5.32 10.42 8.95
CA ASP A 132 -4.70 11.38 8.03
C ASP A 132 -3.60 12.17 8.77
N ILE A 133 -2.36 12.11 8.27
CA ILE A 133 -1.17 12.74 8.91
C ILE A 133 -0.98 14.22 8.55
N GLY A 134 -2.03 14.87 8.04
CA GLY A 134 -2.02 16.28 7.63
C GLY A 134 -2.53 16.49 6.21
N TYR A 135 -2.37 17.71 5.71
CA TYR A 135 -2.70 18.07 4.33
C TYR A 135 -1.52 17.84 3.39
N MET A 136 -1.80 17.55 2.12
CA MET A 136 -0.76 17.64 1.09
C MET A 136 -0.39 19.11 0.89
N GLY A 137 0.91 19.41 0.84
CA GLY A 137 1.37 20.78 0.62
C GLY A 137 1.14 21.19 -0.83
N LEU A 138 0.50 22.35 -1.04
CA LEU A 138 0.42 22.96 -2.37
C LEU A 138 1.79 23.54 -2.71
N HIS A 139 2.37 23.10 -3.81
CA HIS A 139 3.62 23.62 -4.36
C HIS A 139 3.33 24.35 -5.67
N GLU A 140 3.57 25.65 -5.67
CA GLU A 140 3.40 26.51 -6.84
C GLU A 140 4.77 26.85 -7.42
N TYR A 141 4.93 26.70 -8.73
CA TYR A 141 6.19 26.96 -9.42
C TYR A 141 5.95 27.44 -10.84
N SER A 142 7.02 27.90 -11.50
CA SER A 142 7.00 28.19 -12.93
C SER A 142 8.24 27.62 -13.61
N GLN A 143 8.09 27.11 -14.82
CA GLN A 143 9.17 26.55 -15.64
C GLN A 143 9.42 27.35 -16.92
N ASP A 144 8.67 28.43 -17.14
CA ASP A 144 8.79 29.23 -18.34
C ASP A 144 9.14 30.68 -18.03
N THR A 145 9.48 31.38 -19.10
CA THR A 145 9.89 32.78 -19.02
C THR A 145 8.72 33.75 -18.82
N HIS A 146 7.48 33.27 -18.90
CA HIS A 146 6.24 34.03 -18.73
C HIS A 146 5.70 33.96 -17.30
N ALA A 147 6.40 33.27 -16.40
CA ALA A 147 5.96 33.04 -15.03
C ALA A 147 4.59 32.36 -14.96
N THR A 148 4.28 31.47 -15.92
CA THR A 148 3.03 30.71 -15.89
C THR A 148 2.98 29.90 -14.58
N LYS A 149 1.93 30.13 -13.80
CA LYS A 149 1.68 29.40 -12.57
C LYS A 149 1.41 27.93 -12.90
N GLN A 150 2.25 27.05 -12.37
CA GLN A 150 2.00 25.62 -12.29
C GLN A 150 1.85 25.26 -10.82
N GLU A 151 1.02 24.27 -10.51
CA GLU A 151 0.78 23.83 -9.15
C GLU A 151 0.70 22.30 -9.09
N ASP A 152 1.29 21.72 -8.06
CA ASP A 152 1.13 20.32 -7.71
C ASP A 152 1.03 20.14 -6.18
N ASN A 153 0.44 19.03 -5.76
CA ASN A 153 0.38 18.67 -4.34
C ASN A 153 1.57 17.75 -4.03
N ARG A 154 2.43 18.17 -3.11
CA ARG A 154 3.67 17.44 -2.75
C ARG A 154 3.70 17.05 -1.28
N VAL A 155 4.39 15.95 -1.03
CA VAL A 155 4.85 15.54 0.30
C VAL A 155 6.36 15.44 0.24
N HIS A 156 7.04 16.19 1.09
CA HIS A 156 8.48 16.08 1.29
C HIS A 156 8.72 15.12 2.45
N ILE A 157 9.51 14.06 2.21
CA ILE A 157 9.91 13.10 3.23
C ILE A 157 11.42 13.03 3.20
N GLU A 158 12.03 13.21 4.36
CA GLU A 158 13.46 13.09 4.53
C GLU A 158 13.80 12.11 5.66
N VAL A 159 14.88 11.37 5.48
CA VAL A 159 15.44 10.50 6.51
C VAL A 159 16.93 10.76 6.59
N PHE A 160 17.38 10.98 7.82
CA PHE A 160 18.78 11.23 8.11
C PHE A 160 19.22 10.57 9.42
N SER A 161 20.53 10.54 9.64
CA SER A 161 21.13 9.99 10.86
C SER A 161 22.36 10.78 11.28
N VAL A 162 22.52 10.96 12.59
CA VAL A 162 23.68 11.63 13.19
C VAL A 162 24.98 10.84 12.96
N LYS A 163 24.89 9.51 13.07
CA LYS A 163 26.01 8.59 12.84
C LYS A 163 25.86 7.91 11.50
N GLN A 164 26.98 7.54 10.89
CA GLN A 164 26.98 6.73 9.69
C GLN A 164 26.14 5.46 9.94
N PRO A 165 25.16 5.15 9.09
CA PRO A 165 24.34 3.96 9.27
C PRO A 165 25.21 2.70 9.28
N PRO A 166 25.05 1.81 10.28
CA PRO A 166 25.91 0.64 10.41
C PRO A 166 25.62 -0.39 9.31
N GLU A 167 26.61 -1.22 8.98
CA GLU A 167 26.51 -2.10 7.82
C GLU A 167 25.37 -3.12 7.90
N PHE A 168 25.04 -3.63 9.10
CA PHE A 168 23.89 -4.52 9.28
C PHE A 168 22.56 -3.83 8.92
N PHE A 169 22.44 -2.53 9.21
CA PHE A 169 21.26 -1.74 8.88
C PHE A 169 21.17 -1.60 7.37
N LEU A 170 22.27 -1.22 6.72
CA LEU A 170 22.32 -1.08 5.26
C LEU A 170 22.02 -2.40 4.53
N LYS A 171 22.59 -3.52 5.00
CA LYS A 171 22.24 -4.87 4.51
C LYS A 171 20.77 -5.20 4.68
N SER A 172 20.14 -4.73 5.76
CA SER A 172 18.70 -4.94 6.01
C SER A 172 17.78 -4.14 5.07
N LEU A 173 18.31 -3.09 4.43
CA LEU A 173 17.61 -2.30 3.41
C LEU A 173 17.80 -2.89 2.00
N GLY A 174 18.86 -3.67 1.79
CA GLY A 174 19.14 -4.38 0.54
C GLY A 174 18.33 -5.68 0.34
N PRO A 175 18.48 -6.35 -0.81
CA PRO A 175 17.84 -7.64 -1.10
C PRO A 175 18.18 -8.74 -0.08
N LYS A 176 17.24 -9.66 0.18
CA LYS A 176 17.51 -10.85 1.00
C LYS A 176 18.68 -11.65 0.39
N ASN A 177 19.77 -11.80 1.14
CA ASN A 177 21.04 -12.48 0.78
C ASN A 177 22.04 -11.67 -0.07
N ALA A 178 21.95 -10.35 -0.13
CA ALA A 178 22.99 -9.55 -0.78
C ALA A 178 24.34 -9.70 -0.04
N GLU A 179 25.42 -10.02 -0.77
CA GLU A 179 26.78 -10.13 -0.22
C GLU A 179 27.33 -8.76 0.25
N SER A 180 26.86 -7.68 -0.37
CA SER A 180 27.16 -6.29 -0.02
C SER A 180 25.88 -5.51 0.27
N ASN A 181 26.02 -4.36 0.94
CA ASN A 181 24.87 -3.53 1.31
C ASN A 181 24.23 -2.78 0.12
N GLY A 182 24.92 -2.68 -1.03
CA GLY A 182 24.41 -2.04 -2.25
C GLY A 182 24.26 -0.52 -2.17
N PHE A 183 24.83 0.14 -1.16
CA PHE A 183 24.82 1.60 -1.00
C PHE A 183 26.23 2.18 -1.17
N THR A 184 26.31 3.36 -1.78
CA THR A 184 27.55 4.15 -1.85
C THR A 184 27.50 5.25 -0.79
N LEU A 185 28.50 5.26 0.08
CA LEU A 185 28.68 6.28 1.11
C LEU A 185 29.56 7.40 0.56
N ILE A 186 29.16 8.66 0.75
CA ILE A 186 29.94 9.84 0.36
C ILE A 186 30.04 10.76 1.58
N ASP A 187 31.26 11.16 1.95
CA ASP A 187 31.47 12.14 3.01
C ASP A 187 31.67 13.54 2.43
N GLY A 188 30.57 14.25 2.26
CA GLY A 188 30.52 15.64 1.83
C GLY A 188 30.52 16.64 2.98
N SER A 189 31.12 16.33 4.14
CA SER A 189 31.11 17.25 5.30
C SER A 189 31.73 18.61 5.01
N SER A 190 32.63 18.71 4.02
CA SER A 190 33.19 19.99 3.56
C SER A 190 32.30 20.75 2.58
N SER A 191 31.16 20.19 2.20
CA SER A 191 30.23 20.76 1.23
C SER A 191 29.39 21.86 1.86
N SER A 192 29.19 22.94 1.11
CA SER A 192 28.20 23.97 1.43
C SER A 192 26.75 23.56 1.13
N GLY A 193 26.54 22.40 0.48
CA GLY A 193 25.23 21.98 -0.03
C GLY A 193 24.76 22.72 -1.30
N ALA A 194 25.37 23.83 -1.67
CA ALA A 194 25.01 24.60 -2.87
C ALA A 194 25.62 24.03 -4.15
N LEU A 195 24.85 23.95 -5.24
CA LEU A 195 25.38 23.58 -6.55
C LEU A 195 26.08 24.77 -7.20
N ASP A 196 27.35 24.99 -6.85
CA ASP A 196 28.21 26.06 -7.34
C ASP A 196 29.62 25.58 -7.69
N ASP A 197 30.44 26.46 -8.28
CA ASP A 197 31.80 26.13 -8.75
C ASP A 197 32.77 25.76 -7.62
N SER A 198 32.54 26.24 -6.40
CA SER A 198 33.38 25.99 -5.22
C SER A 198 33.04 24.67 -4.52
N ASN A 199 31.84 24.12 -4.75
CA ASN A 199 31.37 22.91 -4.12
C ASN A 199 31.65 21.66 -4.97
N LEU A 200 32.64 20.86 -4.55
CA LEU A 200 33.06 19.66 -5.27
C LEU A 200 32.13 18.45 -5.06
N LEU A 201 31.21 18.48 -4.09
CA LEU A 201 30.36 17.33 -3.73
C LEU A 201 29.57 16.80 -4.92
N PHE A 202 28.98 17.68 -5.73
CA PHE A 202 28.15 17.26 -6.86
C PHE A 202 28.97 16.62 -7.99
N LYS A 203 30.26 17.01 -8.13
CA LYS A 203 31.19 16.35 -9.06
C LYS A 203 31.54 14.96 -8.57
N GLU A 204 31.80 14.80 -7.27
CA GLU A 204 32.01 13.49 -6.65
C GLU A 204 30.77 12.59 -6.80
N ILE A 205 29.57 13.10 -6.54
CA ILE A 205 28.32 12.37 -6.76
C ILE A 205 28.21 11.91 -8.22
N ALA A 206 28.47 12.81 -9.18
CA ALA A 206 28.43 12.48 -10.60
C ALA A 206 29.43 11.36 -10.95
N GLU A 207 30.65 11.41 -10.41
CA GLU A 207 31.63 10.35 -10.60
C GLU A 207 31.17 9.00 -10.05
N GLN A 208 30.55 8.98 -8.86
CA GLN A 208 30.12 7.75 -8.20
C GLN A 208 28.93 7.06 -8.89
N ILE A 209 28.02 7.83 -9.50
CA ILE A 209 26.83 7.28 -10.17
C ILE A 209 27.06 6.98 -11.65
N THR A 210 28.17 7.44 -12.23
CA THR A 210 28.49 7.26 -13.64
C THR A 210 28.96 5.84 -13.92
N GLN A 211 28.33 5.18 -14.88
CA GLN A 211 28.83 3.94 -15.48
C GLN A 211 29.81 4.29 -16.60
N THR A 212 30.85 3.47 -16.79
CA THR A 212 31.78 3.58 -17.91
C THR A 212 31.02 3.66 -19.23
N THR A 213 31.47 4.51 -20.16
CA THR A 213 30.84 4.61 -21.49
C THR A 213 30.94 3.26 -22.24
N GLN A 214 30.22 3.09 -23.36
CA GLN A 214 30.22 1.83 -24.13
C GLN A 214 31.62 1.39 -24.60
N ASP A 215 32.56 2.32 -24.68
CA ASP A 215 33.97 2.19 -25.01
C ASP A 215 34.91 2.10 -23.78
N GLY A 216 34.38 2.14 -22.55
CA GLY A 216 35.15 1.99 -21.32
C GLY A 216 35.84 3.26 -20.82
N THR A 217 35.52 4.43 -21.37
CA THR A 217 36.09 5.72 -20.97
C THR A 217 35.33 6.30 -19.76
N LYS A 218 36.05 6.80 -18.75
CA LYS A 218 35.44 7.51 -17.61
C LYS A 218 35.15 8.96 -18.03
N ILE A 219 33.95 9.45 -17.75
CA ILE A 219 33.58 10.86 -17.99
C ILE A 219 34.34 11.73 -16.99
N ASP A 220 34.99 12.78 -17.48
CA ASP A 220 35.65 13.80 -16.66
C ASP A 220 34.68 14.95 -16.37
N PHE A 221 34.30 15.10 -15.08
CA PHE A 221 33.42 16.16 -14.60
C PHE A 221 34.18 17.39 -14.10
N SER A 222 35.52 17.40 -14.15
CA SER A 222 36.33 18.52 -13.63
C SER A 222 35.98 19.84 -14.35
N SER A 223 35.71 19.77 -15.66
CA SER A 223 35.37 20.89 -16.54
C SER A 223 33.88 21.27 -16.55
N TYR A 224 33.00 20.47 -15.94
CA TYR A 224 31.56 20.75 -15.95
C TYR A 224 31.24 21.98 -15.12
N THR A 225 30.41 22.85 -15.69
CA THR A 225 29.76 23.95 -14.99
C THR A 225 28.62 23.43 -14.10
N PRO A 226 28.19 24.19 -13.07
CA PRO A 226 27.04 23.84 -12.23
C PRO A 226 25.76 23.56 -13.03
N LYS A 227 25.57 24.28 -14.14
CA LYS A 227 24.43 24.09 -15.05
C LYS A 227 24.49 22.76 -15.78
N GLU A 228 25.64 22.39 -16.32
CA GLU A 228 25.84 21.11 -17.02
C GLU A 228 25.71 19.94 -16.05
N LEU A 229 26.29 20.08 -14.86
CA LEU A 229 26.20 19.09 -13.80
C LEU A 229 24.76 18.87 -13.36
N LYS A 230 23.98 19.95 -13.19
CA LYS A 230 22.54 19.86 -12.90
C LYS A 230 21.79 19.06 -13.96
N VAL A 231 22.01 19.38 -15.24
CA VAL A 231 21.37 18.69 -16.35
C VAL A 231 21.73 17.21 -16.35
N TYR A 232 23.01 16.88 -16.17
CA TYR A 232 23.48 15.50 -16.11
C TYR A 232 22.84 14.73 -14.94
N LEU A 233 22.94 15.24 -13.72
CA LEU A 233 22.43 14.60 -12.50
C LEU A 233 20.92 14.36 -12.55
N ASN A 234 20.15 15.29 -13.14
CA ASN A 234 18.71 15.13 -13.31
C ASN A 234 18.34 13.92 -14.19
N THR A 235 19.22 13.48 -15.10
CA THR A 235 19.00 12.26 -15.91
C THR A 235 19.33 10.96 -15.18
N LYS A 236 19.85 11.05 -13.93
CA LYS A 236 20.36 9.92 -13.14
C LYS A 236 19.67 9.80 -11.77
N GLN A 237 18.51 10.41 -11.60
CA GLN A 237 17.79 10.46 -10.30
C GLN A 237 17.57 9.07 -9.70
N GLU A 238 17.34 8.04 -10.52
CA GLU A 238 17.17 6.66 -10.06
C GLU A 238 18.41 6.08 -9.38
N LYS A 239 19.60 6.65 -9.63
CA LYS A 239 20.86 6.23 -9.00
C LYS A 239 21.02 6.80 -7.59
N PHE A 240 20.35 7.91 -7.28
CA PHE A 240 20.43 8.55 -5.96
C PHE A 240 19.80 7.70 -4.86
N GLU A 241 18.89 6.79 -5.21
CA GLU A 241 18.26 5.87 -4.26
C GLU A 241 19.26 4.96 -3.53
N LYS A 242 20.49 4.83 -4.04
CA LYS A 242 21.58 4.03 -3.45
C LYS A 242 22.70 4.88 -2.84
N LEU A 243 22.56 6.20 -2.79
CA LEU A 243 23.53 7.08 -2.15
C LEU A 243 23.15 7.33 -0.69
N ILE A 244 24.16 7.40 0.15
CA ILE A 244 24.07 7.92 1.52
C ILE A 244 25.16 8.96 1.65
N VAL A 245 24.76 10.21 1.78
CA VAL A 245 25.67 11.35 1.67
C VAL A 245 25.66 12.10 2.99
N LYS A 246 26.84 12.30 3.57
CA LYS A 246 27.00 13.21 4.70
C LYS A 246 27.18 14.63 4.18
N HIS A 247 26.34 15.58 4.57
CA HIS A 247 26.53 16.99 4.24
C HIS A 247 25.81 17.87 5.27
N ALA A 248 26.08 19.17 5.23
CA ALA A 248 25.36 20.15 6.03
C ALA A 248 23.87 20.14 5.66
N SER A 249 22.99 20.10 6.67
CA SER A 249 21.54 20.15 6.46
C SER A 249 21.06 21.59 6.26
N GLU A 250 20.17 21.80 5.30
CA GLU A 250 19.46 23.06 5.10
C GLU A 250 18.56 23.45 6.28
N TRP A 251 18.23 22.51 7.17
CA TRP A 251 17.40 22.73 8.35
C TRP A 251 18.20 23.21 9.57
N HIS A 252 19.52 23.36 9.44
CA HIS A 252 20.40 23.78 10.53
C HIS A 252 20.80 25.25 10.45
N ASP A 253 21.22 25.72 9.27
CA ASP A 253 21.71 27.09 9.12
C ASP A 253 20.58 28.07 8.83
N LYS A 254 20.69 29.25 9.44
CA LYS A 254 19.83 30.40 9.14
C LYS A 254 20.15 31.02 7.77
N SER A 255 19.31 31.95 7.35
CA SER A 255 19.31 32.63 6.06
C SER A 255 20.61 33.38 5.73
N ASN A 256 21.48 33.60 6.71
CA ASN A 256 22.79 34.23 6.57
C ASN A 256 23.91 33.27 6.12
N SER A 257 23.61 31.98 5.92
CA SER A 257 24.60 30.99 5.49
C SER A 257 25.15 31.25 4.09
N HIS A 258 26.38 30.80 3.83
CA HIS A 258 27.00 30.91 2.51
C HIS A 258 26.13 30.27 1.41
N MET A 259 25.49 29.13 1.70
CA MET A 259 24.63 28.41 0.76
C MET A 259 23.51 29.32 0.20
N PHE A 260 22.78 30.02 1.08
CA PHE A 260 21.67 30.88 0.67
C PHE A 260 22.17 32.14 -0.07
N ASN A 261 23.27 32.73 0.39
CA ASN A 261 23.87 33.88 -0.29
C ASN A 261 24.32 33.52 -1.72
N SER A 262 24.93 32.35 -1.92
CA SER A 262 25.33 31.86 -3.26
C SER A 262 24.11 31.66 -4.17
N ILE A 263 22.99 31.14 -3.64
CA ILE A 263 21.75 30.96 -4.40
C ILE A 263 21.15 32.32 -4.80
N VAL A 264 21.11 33.27 -3.88
CA VAL A 264 20.60 34.63 -4.12
C VAL A 264 21.43 35.33 -5.21
N GLU A 265 22.76 35.23 -5.14
CA GLU A 265 23.64 35.86 -6.12
C GLU A 265 23.52 35.21 -7.51
N ALA A 266 23.44 33.88 -7.57
CA ALA A 266 23.19 33.16 -8.82
C ALA A 266 21.84 33.55 -9.44
N GLY A 267 20.79 33.67 -8.61
CA GLY A 267 19.46 34.12 -9.03
C GLY A 267 19.48 35.55 -9.58
N ARG A 268 20.14 36.47 -8.87
CA ARG A 268 20.35 37.86 -9.29
C ARG A 268 21.03 37.90 -10.65
N LYS A 269 22.15 37.19 -10.83
CA LYS A 269 22.89 37.16 -12.09
C LYS A 269 22.05 36.66 -13.27
N ILE A 270 21.32 35.55 -13.09
CA ILE A 270 20.43 35.01 -14.13
C ILE A 270 19.34 36.01 -14.51
N LEU A 271 18.78 36.70 -13.52
CA LEU A 271 17.76 37.73 -13.74
C LEU A 271 18.34 38.90 -14.54
N GLU A 272 19.49 39.45 -14.12
CA GLU A 272 20.15 40.56 -14.81
C GLU A 272 20.55 40.19 -16.25
N ASP A 273 21.16 39.02 -16.46
CA ASP A 273 21.55 38.53 -17.78
C ASP A 273 20.34 38.46 -18.74
N LYS A 274 19.17 38.04 -18.23
CA LYS A 274 17.92 37.98 -19.01
C LYS A 274 17.30 39.36 -19.26
N LEU A 275 17.43 40.31 -18.33
CA LEU A 275 16.87 41.65 -18.49
C LEU A 275 17.66 42.47 -19.49
N ILE A 276 18.99 42.37 -19.48
CA ILE A 276 19.86 43.07 -20.42
C ILE A 276 19.54 42.79 -21.88
N THR A 277 19.09 41.57 -22.20
CA THR A 277 18.69 41.24 -23.58
C THR A 277 17.46 42.02 -24.06
N ARG A 278 16.80 42.79 -23.19
CA ARG A 278 15.67 43.67 -23.52
C ARG A 278 16.09 45.11 -23.78
N PHE A 279 17.36 45.44 -23.59
CA PHE A 279 17.96 46.77 -23.83
C PHE A 279 18.91 46.72 -25.03
N ILE A 280 19.20 47.88 -25.62
CA ILE A 280 20.09 47.99 -26.78
C ILE A 280 21.55 47.80 -26.35
N SER A 281 21.90 48.22 -25.14
CA SER A 281 23.26 48.09 -24.59
C SER A 281 23.27 47.90 -23.08
N ARG A 282 24.41 47.42 -22.54
CA ARG A 282 24.64 47.30 -21.11
C ARG A 282 24.56 48.66 -20.40
N ASP A 283 25.12 49.71 -21.01
CA ASP A 283 25.11 51.07 -20.46
C ASP A 283 23.68 51.63 -20.33
N GLU A 284 22.82 51.34 -21.29
CA GLU A 284 21.40 51.72 -21.24
C GLU A 284 20.67 50.97 -20.11
N TYR A 285 20.89 49.66 -19.96
CA TYR A 285 20.34 48.90 -18.84
C TYR A 285 20.82 49.45 -17.50
N ASP A 286 22.13 49.66 -17.36
CA ASP A 286 22.75 50.10 -16.10
C ASP A 286 22.33 51.52 -15.69
N SER A 287 21.94 52.36 -16.64
CA SER A 287 21.39 53.71 -16.39
C SER A 287 19.87 53.78 -16.33
N SER A 288 19.16 52.66 -16.54
CA SER A 288 17.69 52.63 -16.57
C SER A 288 17.05 52.60 -15.18
N ASP A 289 15.92 53.29 -15.01
CA ASP A 289 15.07 53.18 -13.81
C ASP A 289 14.49 51.76 -13.64
N TYR A 290 14.38 51.00 -14.72
CA TYR A 290 13.91 49.62 -14.71
C TYR A 290 14.85 48.69 -13.93
N LYS A 291 16.18 48.84 -14.08
CA LYS A 291 17.14 48.07 -13.29
C LYS A 291 16.89 48.29 -11.80
N LYS A 292 16.71 49.55 -11.38
CA LYS A 292 16.42 49.90 -9.99
C LYS A 292 15.14 49.23 -9.50
N LEU A 293 14.04 49.36 -10.26
CA LEU A 293 12.75 48.75 -9.89
C LEU A 293 12.81 47.22 -9.75
N VAL A 294 13.50 46.54 -10.66
CA VAL A 294 13.60 45.08 -10.63
C VAL A 294 14.50 44.60 -9.50
N LEU A 295 15.63 45.27 -9.25
CA LEU A 295 16.51 44.93 -8.13
C LEU A 295 15.81 45.18 -6.78
N GLU A 296 15.03 46.27 -6.64
CA GLU A 296 14.22 46.50 -5.44
C GLU A 296 13.16 45.41 -5.22
N ALA A 297 12.50 44.93 -6.28
CA ALA A 297 11.55 43.83 -6.19
C ALA A 297 12.22 42.50 -5.86
N HIS A 298 13.39 42.24 -6.46
CA HIS A 298 14.22 41.08 -6.17
C HIS A 298 14.67 41.08 -4.70
N ASP A 299 15.14 42.22 -4.18
CA ASP A 299 15.59 42.32 -2.78
C ASP A 299 14.43 42.06 -1.80
N LYS A 300 13.22 42.56 -2.08
CA LYS A 300 12.02 42.23 -1.30
C LYS A 300 11.68 40.73 -1.33
N LEU A 301 11.80 40.10 -2.49
CA LEU A 301 11.63 38.65 -2.62
C LEU A 301 12.68 37.93 -1.78
N VAL A 302 13.95 38.31 -1.89
CA VAL A 302 15.05 37.74 -1.11
C VAL A 302 14.80 37.88 0.39
N ASP A 303 14.37 39.04 0.87
CA ASP A 303 14.07 39.26 2.28
C ASP A 303 12.93 38.35 2.76
N HIS A 304 11.87 38.21 1.96
CA HIS A 304 10.79 37.25 2.24
C HIS A 304 11.30 35.79 2.30
N GLU A 305 12.14 35.38 1.35
CA GLU A 305 12.72 34.04 1.32
C GLU A 305 13.64 33.79 2.53
N LYS A 306 14.41 34.79 2.96
CA LYS A 306 15.25 34.71 4.16
C LYS A 306 14.43 34.53 5.43
N GLU A 307 13.37 35.31 5.59
CA GLU A 307 12.42 35.14 6.71
C GLU A 307 11.81 33.74 6.71
N ARG A 308 11.49 33.20 5.52
CA ARG A 308 10.96 31.84 5.39
C ARG A 308 12.00 30.78 5.77
N ILE A 309 13.24 30.91 5.30
CA ILE A 309 14.36 30.03 5.65
C ILE A 309 14.58 30.01 7.16
N ASP A 310 14.59 31.18 7.81
CA ASP A 310 14.82 31.29 9.25
C ASP A 310 13.74 30.60 10.09
N LYS A 311 12.52 30.45 9.56
CA LYS A 311 11.44 29.67 10.19
C LYS A 311 11.58 28.16 10.00
N PHE A 312 12.22 27.73 8.91
CA PHE A 312 12.46 26.32 8.59
C PHE A 312 13.77 25.78 9.18
N ALA A 313 14.72 26.64 9.54
CA ALA A 313 15.89 26.23 10.29
C ALA A 313 15.47 25.88 11.73
N TRP A 314 15.45 24.61 12.09
CA TRP A 314 14.92 24.11 13.37
C TRP A 314 15.91 23.25 14.15
N MET A 315 16.92 22.67 13.48
CA MET A 315 17.80 21.68 14.11
C MET A 315 18.60 22.28 15.28
N GLN A 316 18.97 23.56 15.18
CA GLN A 316 19.65 24.28 16.26
C GLN A 316 18.77 24.49 17.49
N ASP A 317 17.44 24.54 17.30
CA ASP A 317 16.48 24.71 18.38
C ASP A 317 16.14 23.36 19.04
N ALA A 318 16.35 22.25 18.33
CA ALA A 318 16.21 20.88 18.82
C ALA A 318 17.45 20.39 19.61
N SER A 319 17.98 21.23 20.50
CA SER A 319 19.23 20.99 21.25
C SER A 319 19.25 19.66 22.03
N GLU A 320 18.10 19.18 22.51
CA GLU A 320 17.94 17.90 23.22
C GLU A 320 18.38 16.69 22.37
N LEU A 321 18.26 16.78 21.04
CA LEU A 321 18.60 15.69 20.12
C LEU A 321 20.10 15.66 19.75
N ASN A 322 20.87 16.69 20.14
CA ASN A 322 22.30 16.84 19.81
C ASN A 322 22.60 16.59 18.32
N ILE A 323 21.77 17.15 17.43
CA ILE A 323 21.91 16.99 15.99
C ILE A 323 23.02 17.94 15.50
N PRO A 324 24.12 17.42 14.94
CA PRO A 324 25.15 18.27 14.35
C PRO A 324 24.67 18.87 13.03
N LYS A 325 25.39 19.88 12.55
CA LYS A 325 25.14 20.49 11.23
C LYS A 325 25.24 19.48 10.10
N GLU A 326 26.29 18.66 10.09
CA GLU A 326 26.51 17.64 9.06
C GLU A 326 25.96 16.29 9.49
N ILE A 327 24.99 15.78 8.73
CA ILE A 327 24.28 14.53 9.01
C ILE A 327 24.26 13.65 7.76
N TRP A 328 24.03 12.35 7.95
CA TRP A 328 23.95 11.38 6.87
C TRP A 328 22.53 11.32 6.32
N HIS A 329 22.33 11.85 5.12
CA HIS A 329 21.07 11.82 4.37
C HIS A 329 21.00 10.56 3.52
N PHE A 330 19.81 9.95 3.42
CA PHE A 330 19.57 8.85 2.50
C PHE A 330 18.11 8.78 2.05
N TRP A 331 17.88 8.21 0.88
CA TRP A 331 16.56 8.18 0.28
C TRP A 331 15.57 7.32 1.11
N PRO A 332 14.46 7.88 1.62
CA PRO A 332 13.50 7.16 2.48
C PRO A 332 12.92 5.91 1.81
N LEU A 333 12.80 5.93 0.48
CA LEU A 333 12.22 4.85 -0.31
C LEU A 333 13.27 3.93 -0.94
N ALA A 334 14.54 4.03 -0.54
CA ALA A 334 15.57 3.04 -0.92
C ALA A 334 15.18 1.60 -0.50
N MET A 335 14.19 1.47 0.40
CA MET A 335 13.56 0.23 0.86
C MET A 335 12.57 -0.40 -0.14
N LYS A 336 12.37 0.20 -1.33
CA LYS A 336 11.35 -0.23 -2.30
C LYS A 336 11.46 -1.70 -2.68
N ASP A 337 12.68 -2.25 -2.77
CA ASP A 337 12.90 -3.67 -3.07
C ASP A 337 12.46 -4.63 -1.95
N LYS A 338 12.43 -4.14 -0.70
CA LYS A 338 11.86 -4.87 0.45
C LYS A 338 10.34 -4.99 0.33
N TYR A 339 9.70 -4.03 -0.34
CA TYR A 339 8.26 -3.97 -0.63
C TYR A 339 7.88 -4.50 -2.02
N ASN A 340 8.85 -4.80 -2.89
CA ASN A 340 8.65 -5.49 -4.17
C ASN A 340 8.43 -7.01 -4.00
N GLY A 341 8.67 -7.56 -2.81
CA GLY A 341 8.17 -8.89 -2.51
C GLY A 341 6.68 -8.82 -2.19
N ALA A 342 5.97 -9.89 -2.55
CA ALA A 342 4.53 -9.90 -2.68
C ALA A 342 3.83 -9.87 -1.31
N CYS A 343 3.78 -8.71 -0.62
CA CYS A 343 2.97 -8.55 0.58
C CYS A 343 1.52 -8.21 0.22
N PHE A 344 0.61 -9.10 0.62
CA PHE A 344 -0.83 -8.97 0.36
C PHE A 344 -1.65 -8.72 1.62
N CYS A 345 -1.01 -8.31 2.70
CA CYS A 345 -1.69 -8.00 3.95
C CYS A 345 -2.58 -6.77 3.69
N ASN A 346 -3.88 -6.93 3.87
CA ASN A 346 -4.90 -5.93 3.56
C ASN A 346 -4.92 -5.46 2.08
N LYS A 347 -4.33 -6.25 1.17
CA LYS A 347 -4.25 -5.96 -0.27
C LYS A 347 -4.69 -7.16 -1.11
N ASP A 348 -5.16 -6.92 -2.31
CA ASP A 348 -5.56 -7.98 -3.24
C ASP A 348 -4.35 -8.77 -3.75
N LEU A 349 -4.53 -10.08 -3.98
CA LEU A 349 -3.57 -10.89 -4.74
C LEU A 349 -3.49 -10.37 -6.18
N THR A 350 -2.31 -10.43 -6.77
CA THR A 350 -2.09 -10.08 -8.18
C THR A 350 -2.09 -11.32 -9.08
N LYS A 351 -2.34 -11.10 -10.37
CA LYS A 351 -2.29 -12.17 -11.39
C LYS A 351 -0.91 -12.82 -11.46
N ASP A 352 0.16 -12.02 -11.44
CA ASP A 352 1.52 -12.53 -11.52
C ASP A 352 1.87 -13.45 -10.34
N PHE A 353 1.43 -13.08 -9.14
CA PHE A 353 1.58 -13.94 -7.97
C PHE A 353 0.79 -15.23 -8.14
N LEU A 354 -0.46 -15.16 -8.59
CA LEU A 354 -1.29 -16.34 -8.83
C LEU A 354 -0.66 -17.29 -9.86
N ILE A 355 -0.14 -16.78 -10.99
CA ILE A 355 0.59 -17.58 -11.98
C ILE A 355 1.81 -18.26 -11.33
N LYS A 356 2.57 -17.51 -10.52
CA LYS A 356 3.78 -18.03 -9.86
C LYS A 356 3.46 -19.18 -8.90
N ILE A 357 2.41 -19.05 -8.09
CA ILE A 357 2.03 -20.11 -7.13
C ILE A 357 1.45 -21.33 -7.84
N LEU A 358 0.83 -21.14 -9.01
CA LEU A 358 0.33 -22.19 -9.90
C LEU A 358 1.41 -22.80 -10.84
N ASN A 359 2.69 -22.65 -10.52
CA ASN A 359 3.81 -23.19 -11.31
C ASN A 359 3.83 -22.70 -12.76
N GLY A 360 3.48 -21.43 -13.00
CA GLY A 360 3.44 -20.85 -14.35
C GLY A 360 2.17 -21.19 -15.14
N ARG A 361 1.26 -22.01 -14.58
CA ARG A 361 -0.01 -22.34 -15.23
C ARG A 361 -0.93 -21.12 -15.26
N ASN A 362 -1.45 -20.80 -16.44
CA ASN A 362 -2.36 -19.67 -16.68
C ASN A 362 -3.82 -20.12 -16.88
N SER A 363 -4.21 -21.23 -16.26
CA SER A 363 -5.57 -21.80 -16.32
C SER A 363 -5.98 -22.32 -14.94
N VAL A 364 -7.29 -22.47 -14.74
CA VAL A 364 -7.92 -23.10 -13.58
C VAL A 364 -9.09 -23.97 -14.04
N PHE A 365 -9.50 -24.92 -13.21
CA PHE A 365 -10.65 -25.80 -13.43
C PHE A 365 -10.62 -26.63 -14.72
N GLU A 366 -9.45 -26.89 -15.29
CA GLU A 366 -9.32 -27.65 -16.54
C GLU A 366 -9.79 -29.11 -16.42
N ARG A 367 -9.86 -29.64 -15.20
CA ARG A 367 -10.38 -30.99 -14.89
C ARG A 367 -11.82 -30.98 -14.37
N SER A 368 -12.51 -29.83 -14.37
CA SER A 368 -13.92 -29.77 -13.99
C SER A 368 -14.79 -30.59 -14.93
N LEU A 369 -15.90 -31.13 -14.43
CA LEU A 369 -16.91 -31.79 -15.27
C LEU A 369 -17.84 -30.75 -15.96
N TYR A 370 -17.89 -29.53 -15.45
CA TYR A 370 -18.79 -28.48 -15.93
C TYR A 370 -18.08 -27.56 -16.93
N GLN A 371 -18.67 -27.40 -18.10
CA GLN A 371 -18.13 -26.55 -19.15
C GLN A 371 -18.05 -25.08 -18.73
N SER A 372 -18.98 -24.62 -17.89
CA SER A 372 -18.97 -23.28 -17.29
C SER A 372 -17.69 -23.00 -16.50
N MET A 373 -17.17 -24.00 -15.79
CA MET A 373 -15.96 -23.86 -14.99
C MET A 373 -14.70 -23.95 -15.83
N LYS A 374 -14.68 -24.82 -16.87
CA LYS A 374 -13.54 -24.92 -17.80
C LYS A 374 -13.26 -23.63 -18.58
N GLN A 375 -14.26 -22.78 -18.74
CA GLN A 375 -14.17 -21.51 -19.45
C GLN A 375 -13.71 -20.34 -18.56
N VAL A 376 -13.62 -20.54 -17.24
CA VAL A 376 -13.18 -19.52 -16.30
C VAL A 376 -11.73 -19.14 -16.58
N THR A 377 -11.51 -17.85 -16.83
CA THR A 377 -10.18 -17.26 -16.97
C THR A 377 -9.51 -17.09 -15.61
N LEU A 378 -8.18 -16.97 -15.62
CA LEU A 378 -7.42 -16.74 -14.39
C LEU A 378 -7.80 -15.40 -13.73
N GLU A 379 -8.08 -14.37 -14.52
CA GLU A 379 -8.56 -13.06 -14.06
C GLU A 379 -9.92 -13.11 -13.38
N GLU A 380 -10.88 -13.85 -13.94
CA GLU A 380 -12.20 -14.03 -13.33
C GLU A 380 -12.08 -14.76 -12.00
N PHE A 381 -11.31 -15.85 -11.96
CA PHE A 381 -11.04 -16.57 -10.72
C PHE A 381 -10.36 -15.69 -9.68
N LEU A 382 -9.31 -14.95 -10.05
CA LEU A 382 -8.62 -14.02 -9.15
C LEU A 382 -9.57 -12.94 -8.59
N THR A 383 -10.44 -12.40 -9.44
CA THR A 383 -11.42 -11.38 -9.05
C THR A 383 -12.38 -11.93 -7.99
N VAL A 384 -12.92 -13.14 -8.20
CA VAL A 384 -13.82 -13.80 -7.25
C VAL A 384 -13.09 -14.21 -5.98
N LEU A 385 -11.86 -14.70 -6.08
CA LEU A 385 -11.01 -15.06 -4.94
C LEU A 385 -10.72 -13.87 -4.02
N ASN A 386 -10.29 -12.74 -4.58
CA ASN A 386 -10.05 -11.52 -3.81
C ASN A 386 -11.34 -10.96 -3.19
N LYS A 387 -12.46 -11.04 -3.91
CA LYS A 387 -13.78 -10.67 -3.38
C LYS A 387 -14.17 -11.54 -2.18
N MET A 388 -13.94 -12.85 -2.27
CA MET A 388 -14.18 -13.79 -1.18
C MET A 388 -13.30 -13.45 0.04
N PHE A 389 -12.00 -13.20 -0.16
CA PHE A 389 -11.12 -12.82 0.95
C PHE A 389 -11.61 -11.57 1.69
N LYS A 390 -12.05 -10.53 0.96
CA LYS A 390 -12.66 -9.33 1.55
C LYS A 390 -13.95 -9.64 2.31
N LYS A 391 -14.86 -10.41 1.69
CA LYS A 391 -16.15 -10.77 2.30
C LYS A 391 -15.98 -11.47 3.65
N TYR A 392 -14.99 -12.35 3.75
CA TYR A 392 -14.75 -13.19 4.93
C TYR A 392 -13.63 -12.66 5.85
N ASN A 393 -13.15 -11.43 5.65
CA ASN A 393 -12.04 -10.83 6.41
C ASN A 393 -10.77 -11.71 6.48
N ILE A 394 -10.46 -12.41 5.40
CA ILE A 394 -9.22 -13.18 5.22
C ILE A 394 -8.18 -12.21 4.63
N ASN A 395 -7.85 -11.16 5.40
CA ASN A 395 -7.16 -9.99 4.88
C ASN A 395 -5.64 -10.04 5.08
N ASP A 396 -5.15 -10.68 6.14
CA ASP A 396 -3.72 -10.80 6.41
C ASP A 396 -3.04 -11.87 5.54
N CYS A 397 -1.73 -11.73 5.37
CA CYS A 397 -0.94 -12.59 4.50
C CYS A 397 -0.92 -14.05 4.96
N LEU A 398 -0.87 -14.30 6.28
CA LEU A 398 -0.81 -15.65 6.83
C LEU A 398 -2.11 -16.39 6.58
N ASN A 399 -3.25 -15.72 6.82
CA ASN A 399 -4.56 -16.25 6.48
C ASN A 399 -4.67 -16.64 5.01
N LYS A 400 -4.22 -15.77 4.09
CA LYS A 400 -4.25 -16.06 2.65
C LYS A 400 -3.40 -17.27 2.28
N ILE A 401 -2.15 -17.35 2.74
CA ILE A 401 -1.29 -18.49 2.36
C ILE A 401 -1.72 -19.80 3.02
N HIS A 402 -2.23 -19.76 4.25
CA HIS A 402 -2.82 -20.93 4.88
C HIS A 402 -4.03 -21.40 4.07
N PHE A 403 -4.97 -20.51 3.77
CA PHE A 403 -6.14 -20.82 2.94
C PHE A 403 -5.72 -21.45 1.61
N LEU A 404 -4.84 -20.79 0.84
CA LEU A 404 -4.37 -21.28 -0.45
C LEU A 404 -3.68 -22.64 -0.34
N SER A 405 -2.83 -22.85 0.68
CA SER A 405 -2.12 -24.12 0.88
C SER A 405 -3.07 -25.29 1.11
N GLN A 406 -4.16 -25.07 1.87
CA GLN A 406 -5.17 -26.08 2.12
C GLN A 406 -5.98 -26.32 0.85
N SER A 407 -6.49 -25.26 0.22
CA SER A 407 -7.29 -25.38 -0.99
C SER A 407 -6.53 -26.03 -2.15
N PHE A 408 -5.21 -25.84 -2.27
CA PHE A 408 -4.41 -26.55 -3.26
C PHE A 408 -4.49 -28.06 -3.14
N VAL A 409 -4.51 -28.60 -1.92
CA VAL A 409 -4.65 -30.04 -1.70
C VAL A 409 -6.09 -30.49 -1.97
N GLU A 410 -7.08 -29.71 -1.56
CA GLU A 410 -8.50 -30.08 -1.75
C GLU A 410 -8.96 -30.01 -3.22
N SER A 411 -8.34 -29.15 -4.03
CA SER A 411 -8.82 -28.82 -5.39
C SER A 411 -7.84 -29.21 -6.50
N ASP A 412 -6.82 -30.01 -6.18
CA ASP A 412 -5.73 -30.39 -7.10
C ASP A 412 -5.08 -29.15 -7.73
N LEU A 413 -4.61 -28.23 -6.88
CA LEU A 413 -4.10 -26.91 -7.24
C LEU A 413 -5.11 -26.13 -8.11
N PHE A 414 -6.38 -26.07 -7.73
CA PHE A 414 -7.45 -25.42 -8.51
C PHE A 414 -7.68 -26.02 -9.90
N LYS A 415 -7.38 -27.31 -10.12
CA LYS A 415 -7.77 -28.02 -11.36
C LYS A 415 -9.22 -28.46 -11.35
N THR A 416 -9.84 -28.58 -10.18
CA THR A 416 -11.23 -29.00 -10.02
C THR A 416 -11.93 -28.21 -8.91
N ALA A 417 -13.26 -28.21 -8.95
CA ALA A 417 -14.12 -27.74 -7.88
C ALA A 417 -15.07 -28.87 -7.38
N GLU A 418 -14.76 -30.12 -7.71
CA GLU A 418 -15.57 -31.31 -7.39
C GLU A 418 -14.64 -32.51 -7.20
N GLU A 419 -14.97 -33.35 -6.22
CA GLU A 419 -14.25 -34.58 -5.91
C GLU A 419 -14.30 -35.52 -7.14
N TYR A 420 -13.18 -36.15 -7.49
CA TYR A 420 -13.12 -36.96 -8.70
C TYR A 420 -13.95 -38.24 -8.59
N TYR A 421 -14.81 -38.45 -9.58
CA TYR A 421 -15.47 -39.72 -9.83
C TYR A 421 -15.40 -40.08 -11.31
N TYR A 422 -15.40 -41.38 -11.62
CA TYR A 422 -15.07 -41.88 -12.95
C TYR A 422 -16.30 -42.47 -13.63
N ASN A 423 -16.47 -42.20 -14.93
CA ASN A 423 -17.54 -42.74 -15.77
C ASN A 423 -18.95 -42.54 -15.20
N GLY A 424 -19.21 -41.40 -14.55
CA GLY A 424 -20.51 -41.10 -13.97
C GLY A 424 -20.85 -41.91 -12.71
N LYS A 425 -19.90 -42.66 -12.14
CA LYS A 425 -20.14 -43.54 -10.99
C LYS A 425 -19.41 -43.02 -9.76
N TYR A 426 -20.16 -42.78 -8.70
CA TYR A 426 -19.59 -42.44 -7.40
C TYR A 426 -18.89 -43.63 -6.75
N PRO A 427 -17.74 -43.43 -6.09
CA PRO A 427 -17.13 -44.43 -5.24
C PRO A 427 -18.09 -44.95 -4.16
N SER A 428 -18.08 -46.26 -3.89
CA SER A 428 -19.02 -46.89 -2.97
C SER A 428 -18.90 -46.36 -1.54
N GLN A 429 -17.70 -45.93 -1.14
CA GLN A 429 -17.44 -45.34 0.18
C GLN A 429 -18.18 -44.02 0.41
N TRP A 430 -18.53 -43.27 -0.64
CA TRP A 430 -19.25 -42.00 -0.51
C TRP A 430 -20.71 -42.19 -0.07
N ASN A 431 -21.25 -43.41 -0.13
CA ASN A 431 -22.54 -43.71 0.49
C ASN A 431 -22.55 -43.51 2.00
N LYS A 432 -21.36 -43.39 2.64
CA LYS A 432 -21.22 -43.07 4.06
C LYS A 432 -21.35 -41.57 4.37
N TYR A 433 -21.31 -40.69 3.36
CA TYR A 433 -21.59 -39.28 3.56
C TYR A 433 -23.03 -39.10 4.03
N HIS A 434 -23.27 -38.17 4.97
CA HIS A 434 -24.65 -37.85 5.34
C HIS A 434 -25.40 -37.31 4.11
N GLY A 435 -26.56 -37.91 3.81
CA GLY A 435 -27.32 -37.68 2.58
C GLY A 435 -26.90 -38.54 1.38
N GLY A 436 -25.81 -39.30 1.47
CA GLY A 436 -25.32 -40.21 0.44
C GLY A 436 -24.34 -39.58 -0.56
N ALA A 437 -23.93 -40.37 -1.56
CA ALA A 437 -22.81 -40.05 -2.45
C ALA A 437 -22.99 -38.77 -3.32
N PHE A 438 -24.22 -38.30 -3.49
CA PHE A 438 -24.50 -37.05 -4.19
C PHE A 438 -23.89 -35.82 -3.47
N TYR A 439 -23.78 -35.86 -2.14
CA TYR A 439 -23.25 -34.76 -1.31
C TYR A 439 -21.73 -34.87 -1.06
N HIS A 440 -20.99 -35.34 -2.06
CA HIS A 440 -19.52 -35.38 -2.06
C HIS A 440 -18.89 -33.98 -2.13
N GLY A 441 -17.56 -33.93 -2.06
CA GLY A 441 -16.80 -32.68 -2.01
C GLY A 441 -17.03 -31.76 -3.20
N ARG A 442 -17.38 -30.49 -2.95
CA ARG A 442 -17.41 -29.41 -3.95
C ARG A 442 -16.84 -28.09 -3.45
N GLY A 443 -16.48 -27.21 -4.38
CA GLY A 443 -15.81 -25.95 -4.11
C GLY A 443 -14.32 -26.11 -3.80
N LEU A 444 -13.63 -24.99 -3.50
CA LEU A 444 -12.17 -25.00 -3.32
C LEU A 444 -11.67 -25.73 -2.06
N ILE A 445 -12.56 -25.96 -1.08
CA ILE A 445 -12.27 -26.68 0.17
C ILE A 445 -13.07 -28.00 0.27
N GLN A 446 -13.81 -28.37 -0.79
CA GLN A 446 -14.52 -29.66 -0.87
C GLN A 446 -15.56 -29.84 0.25
N ILE A 447 -16.49 -28.88 0.42
CA ILE A 447 -17.59 -29.04 1.38
C ILE A 447 -18.38 -30.32 1.07
N THR A 448 -18.65 -31.10 2.10
CA THR A 448 -19.17 -32.47 2.00
C THR A 448 -20.26 -32.67 3.05
N HIS A 449 -21.22 -33.56 2.77
CA HIS A 449 -22.41 -33.89 3.57
C HIS A 449 -23.58 -32.89 3.41
N ASN A 450 -24.79 -33.43 3.36
CA ASN A 450 -26.02 -32.66 3.13
C ASN A 450 -26.27 -31.58 4.20
N ASP A 451 -25.93 -31.84 5.46
CA ASP A 451 -26.00 -30.85 6.54
C ASP A 451 -25.07 -29.66 6.29
N LYS A 452 -23.86 -29.88 5.76
CA LYS A 452 -22.93 -28.79 5.42
C LYS A 452 -23.36 -27.96 4.22
N TYR A 453 -23.95 -28.59 3.21
CA TYR A 453 -24.57 -27.84 2.12
C TYR A 453 -25.76 -27.01 2.61
N ALA A 454 -26.61 -27.60 3.46
CA ALA A 454 -27.76 -26.90 4.05
C ALA A 454 -27.30 -25.70 4.92
N ASP A 455 -26.28 -25.88 5.75
CA ASP A 455 -25.66 -24.82 6.55
C ASP A 455 -25.10 -23.69 5.67
N TYR A 456 -24.40 -24.03 4.57
CA TYR A 456 -23.83 -23.06 3.65
C TYR A 456 -24.91 -22.17 3.01
N PHE A 457 -25.98 -22.78 2.53
CA PHE A 457 -27.10 -22.06 1.93
C PHE A 457 -28.06 -21.46 2.96
N ASN A 458 -27.87 -21.75 4.25
CA ASN A 458 -28.73 -21.33 5.35
C ASN A 458 -30.20 -21.74 5.11
N VAL A 459 -30.41 -23.02 4.80
CA VAL A 459 -31.72 -23.65 4.58
C VAL A 459 -31.83 -24.93 5.40
N ASN A 460 -33.05 -25.44 5.58
CA ASN A 460 -33.21 -26.78 6.14
C ASN A 460 -32.79 -27.86 5.12
N ILE A 461 -32.37 -29.04 5.58
CA ILE A 461 -32.01 -30.17 4.68
C ILE A 461 -33.17 -30.51 3.72
N SER A 462 -34.42 -30.39 4.16
CA SER A 462 -35.61 -30.64 3.31
C SER A 462 -35.82 -29.60 2.20
N GLU A 463 -35.22 -28.42 2.34
CA GLU A 463 -35.28 -27.31 1.37
C GLU A 463 -34.05 -27.29 0.45
N LEU A 464 -33.02 -28.08 0.79
CA LEU A 464 -31.80 -28.18 0.00
C LEU A 464 -32.05 -28.92 -1.31
N THR A 465 -32.01 -28.19 -2.42
CA THR A 465 -32.23 -28.76 -3.76
C THR A 465 -30.94 -29.28 -4.38
N ASN A 466 -31.06 -30.24 -5.30
CA ASN A 466 -29.91 -30.76 -6.06
C ASN A 466 -29.19 -29.65 -6.85
N ASP A 467 -29.94 -28.71 -7.43
CA ASP A 467 -29.40 -27.56 -8.16
C ASP A 467 -28.52 -26.67 -7.27
N MET A 468 -28.91 -26.44 -6.00
CA MET A 468 -28.08 -25.69 -5.06
C MET A 468 -26.73 -26.39 -4.81
N VAL A 469 -26.76 -27.71 -4.60
CA VAL A 469 -25.56 -28.52 -4.36
C VAL A 469 -24.64 -28.54 -5.58
N GLU A 470 -25.18 -28.81 -6.77
CA GLU A 470 -24.41 -28.85 -8.04
C GLU A 470 -23.83 -27.48 -8.41
N LYS A 471 -24.52 -26.39 -8.07
CA LYS A 471 -24.01 -25.02 -8.27
C LYS A 471 -22.72 -24.73 -7.51
N VAL A 472 -22.44 -25.42 -6.40
CA VAL A 472 -21.15 -25.27 -5.69
C VAL A 472 -19.97 -25.78 -6.52
N ALA A 473 -20.19 -26.73 -7.46
CA ALA A 473 -19.15 -27.19 -8.38
C ALA A 473 -19.19 -26.52 -9.76
N SER A 474 -20.33 -25.96 -10.17
CA SER A 474 -20.55 -25.46 -11.54
C SER A 474 -20.61 -23.93 -11.68
N ASN A 475 -20.69 -23.19 -10.56
CA ASN A 475 -20.70 -21.73 -10.54
C ASN A 475 -19.46 -21.19 -9.81
N LEU A 476 -18.68 -20.35 -10.51
CA LEU A 476 -17.43 -19.79 -9.99
C LEU A 476 -17.60 -19.04 -8.65
N GLU A 477 -18.62 -18.19 -8.53
CA GLU A 477 -18.82 -17.40 -7.31
C GLU A 477 -19.15 -18.33 -6.13
N LEU A 478 -19.99 -19.35 -6.31
CA LEU A 478 -20.34 -20.30 -5.23
C LEU A 478 -19.22 -21.29 -4.90
N ALA A 479 -18.46 -21.75 -5.89
CA ALA A 479 -17.29 -22.62 -5.69
C ALA A 479 -16.22 -21.97 -4.81
N VAL A 480 -15.99 -20.67 -5.00
CA VAL A 480 -15.03 -19.89 -4.22
C VAL A 480 -15.64 -19.43 -2.89
N ASP A 481 -16.88 -18.95 -2.89
CA ASP A 481 -17.56 -18.42 -1.70
C ASP A 481 -17.78 -19.48 -0.63
N SER A 482 -18.15 -20.71 -1.02
CA SER A 482 -18.30 -21.85 -0.10
C SER A 482 -17.01 -22.15 0.67
N ALA A 483 -15.84 -21.98 0.05
CA ALA A 483 -14.56 -22.16 0.73
C ALA A 483 -14.30 -21.05 1.76
N GLY A 484 -14.61 -19.79 1.43
CA GLY A 484 -14.54 -18.67 2.38
C GLY A 484 -15.50 -18.84 3.56
N TRP A 485 -16.73 -19.27 3.28
CA TRP A 485 -17.71 -19.62 4.29
C TRP A 485 -17.20 -20.75 5.19
N PHE A 486 -16.65 -21.82 4.62
CA PHE A 486 -16.13 -22.94 5.40
C PHE A 486 -15.02 -22.50 6.34
N TRP A 487 -14.10 -21.65 5.85
CA TRP A 487 -12.99 -21.11 6.61
C TRP A 487 -13.42 -20.34 7.87
N CYS A 488 -14.57 -19.65 7.81
CA CYS A 488 -15.06 -18.84 8.93
C CYS A 488 -16.12 -19.55 9.78
N ASN A 489 -16.97 -20.36 9.16
CA ASN A 489 -18.21 -20.83 9.76
C ASN A 489 -18.45 -22.35 9.59
N GLY A 490 -17.94 -22.96 8.52
CA GLY A 490 -18.31 -24.34 8.16
C GLY A 490 -17.54 -25.43 8.91
N SER A 491 -16.34 -25.11 9.41
CA SER A 491 -15.52 -26.07 10.14
C SER A 491 -16.16 -26.46 11.48
N ALA A 492 -16.15 -27.75 11.79
CA ALA A 492 -16.53 -28.27 13.11
C ALA A 492 -15.62 -27.77 14.25
N TRP A 493 -14.48 -27.16 13.91
CA TRP A 493 -13.52 -26.60 14.85
C TRP A 493 -13.65 -25.08 15.05
N GLY A 494 -14.67 -24.48 14.43
CA GLY A 494 -14.96 -23.05 14.45
C GLY A 494 -14.15 -22.25 13.44
N ASP A 495 -14.14 -20.93 13.62
CA ASP A 495 -13.42 -19.99 12.77
C ASP A 495 -11.91 -20.31 12.72
N ILE A 496 -11.37 -20.51 11.51
CA ILE A 496 -9.99 -20.91 11.27
C ILE A 496 -9.04 -19.69 11.32
N ARG A 497 -9.54 -18.48 11.05
CA ARG A 497 -8.72 -17.27 10.89
C ARG A 497 -7.80 -16.99 12.08
N PRO A 498 -8.22 -17.10 13.35
CA PRO A 498 -7.35 -16.82 14.50
C PRO A 498 -6.16 -17.75 14.60
N TYR A 499 -6.26 -18.97 14.07
CA TYR A 499 -5.17 -19.96 14.08
C TYR A 499 -4.23 -19.76 12.90
N ALA A 500 -4.78 -19.42 11.73
CA ALA A 500 -3.98 -19.10 10.55
C ALA A 500 -3.10 -17.86 10.75
N THR A 501 -3.64 -16.78 11.36
CA THR A 501 -2.84 -15.59 11.73
C THR A 501 -1.70 -15.91 12.69
N LYS A 502 -1.82 -16.96 13.51
CA LYS A 502 -0.78 -17.41 14.46
C LYS A 502 0.16 -18.46 13.87
N ASN A 503 0.03 -18.76 12.57
CA ASN A 503 0.76 -19.83 11.90
C ASN A 503 0.59 -21.21 12.57
N ASP A 504 -0.57 -21.49 13.19
CA ASP A 504 -0.85 -22.78 13.85
C ASP A 504 -1.29 -23.82 12.81
N PHE A 505 -0.31 -24.33 12.06
CA PHE A 505 -0.50 -25.22 10.92
C PHE A 505 -1.32 -26.48 11.25
N TYR A 506 -1.04 -27.17 12.36
CA TYR A 506 -1.77 -28.38 12.72
C TYR A 506 -3.23 -28.08 13.05
N ARG A 507 -3.52 -26.95 13.71
CA ARG A 507 -4.89 -26.54 14.01
C ARG A 507 -5.66 -26.20 12.73
N VAL A 508 -5.02 -25.48 11.80
CA VAL A 508 -5.59 -25.17 10.49
C VAL A 508 -5.90 -26.45 9.71
N THR A 509 -4.94 -27.38 9.58
CA THR A 509 -5.12 -28.61 8.80
C THR A 509 -6.22 -29.52 9.36
N VAL A 510 -6.29 -29.71 10.68
CA VAL A 510 -7.38 -30.49 11.30
C VAL A 510 -8.73 -29.83 11.13
N SER A 511 -8.78 -28.49 11.12
CA SER A 511 -10.03 -27.75 10.92
C SER A 511 -10.60 -27.94 9.51
N ILE A 512 -9.76 -28.26 8.52
CA ILE A 512 -10.18 -28.56 7.16
C ILE A 512 -10.52 -30.04 6.98
N ASN A 513 -9.58 -30.94 7.30
CA ASN A 513 -9.68 -32.34 6.93
C ASN A 513 -10.28 -33.24 8.04
N GLY A 514 -10.46 -32.72 9.26
CA GLY A 514 -10.80 -33.54 10.43
C GLY A 514 -9.65 -34.43 10.92
N GLY A 515 -8.46 -34.28 10.33
CA GLY A 515 -7.24 -35.05 10.61
C GLY A 515 -6.03 -34.51 9.84
N TYR A 516 -5.03 -35.37 9.62
CA TYR A 516 -3.74 -35.01 8.99
C TYR A 516 -3.51 -35.69 7.63
N ASN A 517 -4.58 -35.99 6.88
CA ASN A 517 -4.40 -36.52 5.53
C ASN A 517 -3.70 -35.47 4.65
N HIS A 518 -2.69 -35.92 3.90
CA HIS A 518 -1.85 -35.07 3.05
C HIS A 518 -1.13 -33.94 3.80
N VAL A 519 -0.83 -34.12 5.09
CA VAL A 519 -0.24 -33.06 5.94
C VAL A 519 1.11 -32.56 5.39
N ARG A 520 1.97 -33.43 4.86
CA ARG A 520 3.23 -33.00 4.25
C ARG A 520 3.01 -32.11 3.04
N GLU A 521 2.10 -32.48 2.14
CA GLU A 521 1.79 -31.70 0.94
C GLU A 521 1.23 -30.31 1.28
N ARG A 522 0.34 -30.23 2.28
CA ARG A 522 -0.17 -28.96 2.80
C ARG A 522 0.96 -28.08 3.34
N LYS A 523 1.90 -28.65 4.10
CA LYS A 523 3.07 -27.94 4.62
C LYS A 523 4.00 -27.48 3.50
N ASP A 524 4.28 -28.33 2.52
CA ASP A 524 5.17 -28.00 1.41
C ASP A 524 4.59 -26.87 0.54
N ASN A 525 3.28 -26.91 0.28
CA ASN A 525 2.55 -25.81 -0.36
C ASN A 525 2.62 -24.52 0.46
N LEU A 526 2.39 -24.59 1.77
CA LEU A 526 2.48 -23.43 2.66
C LEU A 526 3.90 -22.83 2.68
N ASN A 527 4.93 -23.66 2.79
CA ASN A 527 6.34 -23.23 2.79
C ASN A 527 6.70 -22.56 1.45
N LYS A 528 6.24 -23.13 0.33
CA LYS A 528 6.40 -22.51 -0.99
C LYS A 528 5.74 -21.14 -1.06
N LEU A 529 4.50 -21.00 -0.59
CA LEU A 529 3.79 -19.74 -0.55
C LEU A 529 4.49 -18.71 0.34
N ALA A 530 4.94 -19.11 1.53
CA ALA A 530 5.65 -18.25 2.47
C ALA A 530 6.96 -17.70 1.90
N LYS A 531 7.71 -18.49 1.13
CA LYS A 531 8.93 -18.03 0.43
C LYS A 531 8.66 -16.97 -0.65
N LEU A 532 7.44 -16.93 -1.19
CA LEU A 532 7.05 -15.99 -2.22
C LEU A 532 6.48 -14.67 -1.67
N ILE A 533 6.04 -14.67 -0.41
CA ILE A 533 5.60 -13.47 0.28
C ILE A 533 6.78 -12.83 1.01
N ASN A 534 7.00 -11.55 0.79
CA ASN A 534 7.93 -10.75 1.60
C ASN A 534 7.11 -9.67 2.30
N CYS A 535 6.77 -9.88 3.56
CA CYS A 535 5.98 -8.91 4.31
C CYS A 535 6.55 -8.66 5.70
N SER A 536 6.79 -7.39 6.03
CA SER A 536 7.26 -6.97 7.35
C SER A 536 6.27 -7.28 8.48
N PHE A 537 4.99 -7.48 8.16
CA PHE A 537 3.95 -7.88 9.12
C PHE A 537 4.01 -9.37 9.51
N ILE A 538 4.81 -10.20 8.84
CA ILE A 538 5.01 -11.60 9.24
C ILE A 538 6.22 -11.63 10.18
N PRO A 539 6.05 -12.06 11.45
CA PRO A 539 7.15 -12.16 12.40
C PRO A 539 8.29 -13.05 11.90
N ASN A 540 9.54 -12.59 12.06
CA ASN A 540 10.73 -13.32 11.62
C ASN A 540 10.94 -14.63 12.38
N GLU A 541 10.33 -14.80 13.55
CA GLU A 541 10.36 -16.06 14.31
C GLU A 541 9.59 -17.20 13.63
N PHE A 542 8.62 -16.92 12.75
CA PHE A 542 7.84 -17.97 12.11
C PHE A 542 8.70 -18.80 11.16
N LYS A 543 8.82 -20.08 11.47
CA LYS A 543 9.49 -21.10 10.66
C LYS A 543 8.43 -21.88 9.90
N PHE A 544 8.48 -21.81 8.57
CA PHE A 544 7.52 -22.50 7.69
C PHE A 544 8.04 -23.88 7.22
N ASP A 545 9.31 -24.18 7.49
CA ASP A 545 9.96 -25.45 7.20
C ASP A 545 9.75 -26.49 8.31
N LYS A 546 9.40 -26.06 9.53
CA LYS A 546 9.21 -26.93 10.69
C LYS A 546 7.98 -26.53 11.50
N TYR A 547 7.22 -27.52 11.95
CA TYR A 547 6.07 -27.33 12.85
C TYR A 547 6.06 -28.40 13.93
N TYR A 548 5.91 -27.99 15.18
CA TYR A 548 5.81 -28.89 16.32
C TYR A 548 4.42 -28.81 16.96
N LEU A 549 3.87 -29.94 17.34
CA LEU A 549 2.54 -30.05 17.96
C LEU A 549 2.50 -29.35 19.32
N LYS A 550 3.63 -29.30 20.03
CA LYS A 550 3.75 -28.58 21.31
C LYS A 550 3.45 -27.08 21.19
N ASP A 551 3.68 -26.52 20.01
CA ASP A 551 3.45 -25.10 19.72
C ASP A 551 2.03 -24.87 19.16
N SER A 552 1.30 -25.94 18.84
CA SER A 552 -0.06 -25.89 18.35
C SER A 552 -1.09 -25.86 19.47
N SER A 553 -2.14 -25.07 19.29
CA SER A 553 -3.32 -25.10 20.17
C SER A 553 -4.05 -26.45 20.18
N MET A 554 -3.76 -27.34 19.22
CA MET A 554 -4.29 -28.71 19.20
C MET A 554 -3.87 -29.55 20.40
N ILE A 555 -2.70 -29.29 21.01
CA ILE A 555 -2.18 -30.14 22.10
C ILE A 555 -3.11 -30.19 23.31
N GLN A 556 -3.92 -29.15 23.51
CA GLN A 556 -4.85 -29.04 24.63
C GLN A 556 -6.20 -29.73 24.37
N LYS A 557 -6.48 -30.16 23.13
CA LYS A 557 -7.78 -30.73 22.75
C LYS A 557 -7.83 -32.24 23.02
N ASN A 558 -9.01 -32.74 23.41
CA ASN A 558 -9.23 -34.18 23.65
C ASN A 558 -8.92 -35.03 22.41
N TYR A 559 -9.15 -34.49 21.21
CA TYR A 559 -8.75 -35.13 19.96
C TYR A 559 -7.26 -35.50 19.94
N TYR A 560 -6.38 -34.60 20.40
CA TYR A 560 -4.94 -34.88 20.48
C TYR A 560 -4.66 -35.99 21.49
N LYS A 561 -5.22 -35.86 22.69
CA LYS A 561 -5.03 -36.84 23.79
C LYS A 561 -5.44 -38.26 23.39
N ASN A 562 -6.53 -38.37 22.63
CA ASN A 562 -7.09 -39.66 22.20
C ASN A 562 -6.39 -40.25 20.95
N ASN A 563 -5.61 -39.48 20.21
CA ASN A 563 -5.00 -39.89 18.94
C ASN A 563 -3.47 -39.69 18.92
N LYS A 564 -2.78 -39.93 20.04
CA LYS A 564 -1.36 -39.57 20.23
C LYS A 564 -0.42 -40.09 19.13
N THR A 565 -0.58 -41.35 18.70
CA THR A 565 0.23 -41.97 17.64
C THR A 565 0.06 -41.27 16.29
N LEU A 566 -1.18 -40.95 15.91
CA LEU A 566 -1.50 -40.26 14.66
C LEU A 566 -0.89 -38.86 14.63
N ASN A 567 -1.00 -38.12 15.74
CA ASN A 567 -0.37 -36.80 15.87
C ASN A 567 1.17 -36.89 15.73
N LEU A 568 1.82 -37.80 16.47
CA LEU A 568 3.28 -37.97 16.39
C LEU A 568 3.76 -38.35 14.99
N ASN A 569 2.99 -39.17 14.26
CA ASN A 569 3.32 -39.51 12.88
C ASN A 569 3.20 -38.30 11.95
N ALA A 570 2.15 -37.49 12.12
CA ALA A 570 1.98 -36.25 11.36
C ALA A 570 3.16 -35.27 11.61
N GLU A 571 3.62 -35.15 12.86
CA GLU A 571 4.79 -34.31 13.16
C GLU A 571 6.08 -34.82 12.55
N LYS A 572 6.29 -36.14 12.52
CA LYS A 572 7.42 -36.73 11.82
C LYS A 572 7.35 -36.46 10.32
N GLU A 573 6.18 -36.61 9.70
CA GLU A 573 5.98 -36.40 8.27
C GLU A 573 6.20 -34.94 7.85
N VAL A 574 5.80 -34.00 8.71
CA VAL A 574 5.98 -32.57 8.49
C VAL A 574 7.45 -32.15 8.61
N ASN A 575 8.18 -32.73 9.57
CA ASN A 575 9.57 -32.35 9.85
C ASN A 575 10.62 -33.24 9.17
N ALA A 576 10.20 -34.19 8.34
CA ALA A 576 11.03 -35.01 7.45
C ALA A 576 11.25 -34.34 6.09
#